data_AF-A0A8T5SQ03-F1
#
_entry.id   AF-A0A8T5SQ03-F1
#
_cell.length_a   1.000
_cell.length_b   1.000
_cell.length_c   1.000
_cell.angle_alpha   90.00
_cell.angle_beta   90.00
_cell.angle_gamma   90.00
#
_symmetry.space_group_name_H-M   'P 1'
#
loop_
_entity.id
_entity.type
_entity.pdbx_description
1 polymer ?
#
loop_
_entity_poly.entity_id
_entity_poly.type
_entity_poly.pdbx_seq_one_letter_code
_entity_poly.pdbx_strand_id
1 'polypeptide(L)'
;MLLMLQLIDSLLNGILIVLFLFLACIAVGLGCTGGESRFEKDEIIPASVKKEIGMAREKRPTPARSWRELPRQVPPTRTVRTERPIPGVSHAIRQVHRPPGFTEKNVKALRGGEFVGNRMRFKVKVVNETLYMITDVTIYLLSYPKDALRLADNKDDCRFSKIEPGGFRSPTFDFLPTQDCVQGEIFAGVSYVDMTGKAHTLSTEPFVIRAVCDLLIPDQVSPEDFALRLKTHEHGEIVIKVDEWTPEEMFEKALRITDESNFFEVSSEMNVKDGVVFGKISGLAKGKYTGKGVGVQISITGPSSDKGATCTIRVSGEDQAMILPAIDDLKERLNAWLCPMCSSPLTLENVASLRDGKVVCCPFCAVSIGR
;
A
#
# COMPACT_ATOMS: atom_id res chain seq x y z
N MET A 1 59.89 31.99 -3.56
CA MET A 1 58.80 31.36 -2.77
C MET A 1 57.68 30.81 -3.65
N LEU A 2 57.10 31.60 -4.57
CA LEU A 2 56.04 31.11 -5.49
C LEU A 2 56.47 29.92 -6.38
N LEU A 3 57.69 29.93 -6.92
CA LEU A 3 58.21 28.82 -7.72
C LEU A 3 58.40 27.51 -6.93
N MET A 4 58.66 27.60 -5.61
CA MET A 4 58.75 26.42 -4.76
C MET A 4 57.36 25.82 -4.48
N LEU A 5 56.34 26.66 -4.31
CA LEU A 5 54.95 26.20 -4.12
C LEU A 5 54.41 25.47 -5.36
N GLN A 6 54.65 25.98 -6.57
CA GLN A 6 54.23 25.31 -7.80
C GLN A 6 54.92 23.96 -8.02
N LEU A 7 56.16 23.83 -7.57
CA LEU A 7 56.94 22.59 -7.70
C LEU A 7 56.45 21.53 -6.71
N ILE A 8 56.05 21.95 -5.50
CA ILE A 8 55.44 21.07 -4.49
C ILE A 8 54.06 20.58 -4.94
N ASP A 9 53.22 21.45 -5.50
CA ASP A 9 51.89 21.05 -6.01
C ASP A 9 51.98 20.06 -7.17
N SER A 10 52.94 20.27 -8.09
CA SER A 10 53.19 19.35 -9.20
C SER A 10 53.70 17.99 -8.71
N LEU A 11 54.55 17.98 -7.68
CA LEU A 11 55.06 16.75 -7.08
C LEU A 11 53.95 15.98 -6.35
N LEU A 12 53.08 16.69 -5.62
CA LEU A 12 51.97 16.09 -4.88
C LEU A 12 50.93 15.44 -5.83
N ASN A 13 50.59 16.13 -6.92
CA ASN A 13 49.71 15.61 -7.95
C ASN A 13 50.32 14.38 -8.65
N GLY A 14 51.63 14.39 -8.92
CA GLY A 14 52.34 13.24 -9.46
C GLY A 14 52.25 12.01 -8.54
N ILE A 15 52.48 12.20 -7.23
CA ILE A 15 52.39 11.12 -6.23
C ILE A 15 50.97 10.57 -6.13
N LEU A 16 49.95 11.44 -6.14
CA LEU A 16 48.53 11.04 -6.10
C LEU A 16 48.15 10.17 -7.31
N ILE A 17 48.60 10.52 -8.51
CA ILE A 17 48.32 9.75 -9.73
C ILE A 17 48.95 8.35 -9.65
N VAL A 18 50.20 8.25 -9.20
CA VAL A 18 50.89 6.96 -9.04
C VAL A 18 50.19 6.08 -8.00
N LEU A 19 49.76 6.68 -6.88
CA LEU A 19 49.05 5.95 -5.82
C LEU A 19 47.68 5.44 -6.30
N PHE A 20 46.97 6.23 -7.11
CA PHE A 20 45.69 5.83 -7.70
C PHE A 20 45.85 4.66 -8.69
N LEU A 21 46.89 4.71 -9.55
CA LEU A 21 47.20 3.62 -10.47
C LEU A 21 47.59 2.34 -9.73
N PHE A 22 48.34 2.46 -8.63
CA PHE A 22 48.71 1.30 -7.81
C PHE A 22 47.49 0.63 -7.16
N LEU A 23 46.56 1.43 -6.62
CA LEU A 23 45.31 0.93 -6.04
C LEU A 23 44.40 0.27 -7.10
N ALA A 24 44.34 0.84 -8.31
CA ALA A 24 43.61 0.24 -9.43
C ALA A 24 44.19 -1.12 -9.83
N CYS A 25 45.52 -1.27 -9.87
CA CYS A 25 46.18 -2.55 -10.13
C CYS A 25 45.87 -3.60 -9.04
N ILE A 26 45.82 -3.21 -7.77
CA ILE A 26 45.44 -4.11 -6.67
C ILE A 26 43.97 -4.57 -6.81
N ALA A 27 43.06 -3.64 -7.14
CA ALA A 27 41.65 -3.96 -7.33
C ALA A 27 41.41 -4.95 -8.49
N VAL A 28 42.14 -4.77 -9.60
CA VAL A 28 42.09 -5.70 -10.74
C VAL A 28 42.71 -7.05 -10.38
N GLY A 29 43.83 -7.06 -9.64
CA GLY A 29 44.46 -8.30 -9.17
C GLY A 29 43.58 -9.14 -8.24
N LEU A 30 42.83 -8.49 -7.35
CA LEU A 30 41.89 -9.17 -6.44
C LEU A 30 40.61 -9.64 -7.15
N GLY A 31 40.20 -8.98 -8.23
CA GLY A 31 39.04 -9.39 -9.04
C GLY A 31 39.27 -10.62 -9.92
N CYS A 32 40.53 -10.98 -10.21
CA CYS A 32 40.86 -12.10 -11.10
C CYS A 32 41.10 -13.44 -10.38
N THR A 33 41.09 -13.49 -9.05
CA THR A 33 41.12 -14.76 -8.29
C THR A 33 39.71 -15.22 -7.92
N GLY A 34 38.78 -15.11 -8.88
CA GLY A 34 37.40 -15.55 -8.78
C GLY A 34 37.33 -17.06 -8.56
N GLY A 35 36.80 -17.43 -7.39
CA GLY A 35 36.72 -18.78 -6.88
C GLY A 35 36.01 -19.77 -7.80
N GLU A 36 36.56 -20.99 -7.82
CA GLU A 36 35.83 -22.21 -8.11
C GLU A 36 34.53 -22.25 -7.29
N SER A 37 33.40 -22.12 -8.00
CA SER A 37 32.09 -22.45 -7.46
C SER A 37 32.09 -23.93 -7.07
N ARG A 38 32.10 -24.20 -5.76
CA ARG A 38 31.74 -25.52 -5.24
C ARG A 38 30.29 -25.79 -5.63
N PHE A 39 30.13 -26.65 -6.63
CA PHE A 39 28.90 -27.35 -6.94
C PHE A 39 28.36 -28.00 -5.66
N GLU A 40 27.17 -27.55 -5.27
CA GLU A 40 26.31 -28.18 -4.30
C GLU A 40 26.00 -29.60 -4.80
N LYS A 41 26.47 -30.61 -4.05
CA LYS A 41 26.17 -32.01 -4.33
C LYS A 41 24.70 -32.23 -4.02
N ASP A 42 23.90 -32.39 -5.05
CA ASP A 42 22.61 -33.08 -4.95
C ASP A 42 22.86 -34.45 -4.31
N GLU A 43 22.29 -34.66 -3.11
CA GLU A 43 22.19 -35.97 -2.50
C GLU A 43 21.30 -36.85 -3.38
N ILE A 44 21.95 -37.70 -4.17
CA ILE A 44 21.31 -38.77 -4.92
C ILE A 44 20.77 -39.79 -3.91
N ILE A 45 19.48 -39.69 -3.62
CA ILE A 45 18.76 -40.69 -2.82
C ILE A 45 18.90 -42.06 -3.51
N PRO A 46 19.45 -43.09 -2.83
CA PRO A 46 19.66 -44.40 -3.42
C PRO A 46 18.33 -45.08 -3.76
N ALA A 47 18.30 -45.76 -4.92
CA ALA A 47 17.10 -46.37 -5.50
C ALA A 47 16.40 -47.42 -4.61
N SER A 48 17.06 -47.89 -3.55
CA SER A 48 16.49 -48.79 -2.54
C SER A 48 15.44 -48.10 -1.66
N VAL A 49 15.54 -46.79 -1.42
CA VAL A 49 14.61 -46.04 -0.55
C VAL A 49 13.31 -45.67 -1.27
N LYS A 50 13.32 -45.54 -2.60
CA LYS A 50 12.12 -45.24 -3.41
C LYS A 50 11.10 -46.39 -3.48
N LYS A 51 11.45 -47.60 -3.02
CA LYS A 51 10.57 -48.77 -3.13
C LYS A 51 9.63 -48.97 -1.94
N GLU A 52 9.88 -48.32 -0.80
CA GLU A 52 9.04 -48.45 0.41
C GLU A 52 7.96 -47.37 0.55
N ILE A 53 8.03 -46.27 -0.22
CA ILE A 53 7.13 -45.11 -0.04
C ILE A 53 5.85 -45.20 -0.90
N GLY A 54 5.59 -46.31 -1.61
CA GLY A 54 4.29 -46.54 -2.26
C GLY A 54 3.85 -45.46 -3.26
N MET A 55 4.79 -44.72 -3.86
CA MET A 55 4.44 -43.72 -4.88
C MET A 55 4.07 -44.43 -6.19
N ALA A 56 2.77 -44.51 -6.43
CA ALA A 56 2.20 -44.97 -7.69
C ALA A 56 2.71 -44.09 -8.84
N ARG A 57 3.30 -44.73 -9.85
CA ARG A 57 3.67 -44.11 -11.13
C ARG A 57 2.40 -43.55 -11.78
N GLU A 58 2.27 -42.23 -11.82
CA GLU A 58 1.28 -41.56 -12.66
C GLU A 58 1.55 -41.91 -14.14
N LYS A 59 0.58 -42.59 -14.75
CA LYS A 59 0.58 -42.88 -16.18
C LYS A 59 0.41 -41.56 -16.93
N ARG A 60 1.38 -41.24 -17.79
CA ARG A 60 1.28 -40.13 -18.76
C ARG A 60 -0.05 -40.22 -19.53
N PRO A 61 -0.85 -39.15 -19.57
CA PRO A 61 -2.03 -39.12 -20.44
C PRO A 61 -1.58 -39.12 -21.91
N THR A 62 -2.19 -40.02 -22.68
CA THR A 62 -2.12 -40.06 -24.15
C THR A 62 -2.56 -38.73 -24.75
N PRO A 63 -1.94 -38.28 -25.86
CA PRO A 63 -2.27 -37.01 -26.48
C PRO A 63 -3.71 -37.04 -27.01
N ALA A 64 -4.48 -36.02 -26.63
CA ALA A 64 -5.86 -35.83 -27.02
C ALA A 64 -5.98 -35.65 -28.55
N ARG A 65 -6.98 -36.34 -29.11
CA ARG A 65 -7.44 -36.21 -30.50
C ARG A 65 -7.66 -34.74 -30.86
N SER A 66 -7.19 -34.37 -32.07
CA SER A 66 -7.38 -33.05 -32.66
C SER A 66 -8.86 -32.72 -32.87
N TRP A 67 -9.28 -31.58 -32.35
CA TRP A 67 -10.61 -30.97 -32.53
C TRP A 67 -10.84 -30.32 -33.91
N ARG A 68 -10.23 -30.83 -34.98
CA ARG A 68 -10.62 -30.43 -36.34
C ARG A 68 -11.78 -31.31 -36.77
N GLU A 69 -12.79 -30.70 -37.38
CA GLU A 69 -14.04 -31.30 -37.89
C GLU A 69 -15.22 -31.34 -36.90
N LEU A 70 -15.67 -30.15 -36.47
CA LEU A 70 -17.11 -29.94 -36.29
C LEU A 70 -17.61 -29.02 -37.41
N PRO A 71 -18.56 -29.48 -38.26
CA PRO A 71 -19.12 -28.65 -39.31
C PRO A 71 -19.91 -27.49 -38.69
N ARG A 72 -19.51 -26.26 -39.07
CA ARG A 72 -20.16 -25.01 -38.70
C ARG A 72 -21.55 -24.98 -39.32
N GLN A 73 -22.59 -25.31 -38.56
CA GLN A 73 -23.97 -25.08 -39.00
C GLN A 73 -24.25 -23.58 -38.95
N VAL A 74 -24.41 -22.98 -40.12
CA VAL A 74 -24.87 -21.59 -40.27
C VAL A 74 -26.37 -21.57 -39.93
N PRO A 75 -26.81 -20.83 -38.90
CA PRO A 75 -28.23 -20.74 -38.59
C PRO A 75 -28.97 -20.02 -39.73
N PRO A 76 -30.18 -20.46 -40.09
CA PRO A 76 -30.96 -19.85 -41.16
C PRO A 76 -31.32 -18.41 -40.79
N THR A 77 -30.93 -17.47 -41.64
CA THR A 77 -31.27 -16.06 -41.54
C THR A 77 -32.78 -15.89 -41.64
N ARG A 78 -33.44 -15.77 -40.49
CA ARG A 78 -34.88 -15.49 -40.41
C ARG A 78 -35.08 -14.03 -40.80
N THR A 79 -35.47 -13.78 -42.05
CA THR A 79 -35.89 -12.46 -42.52
C THR A 79 -37.16 -12.07 -41.76
N VAL A 80 -37.00 -11.27 -40.71
CA VAL A 80 -38.10 -10.63 -40.01
C VAL A 80 -38.71 -9.63 -41.00
N ARG A 81 -39.89 -9.95 -41.52
CA ARG A 81 -40.74 -8.97 -42.22
C ARG A 81 -41.04 -7.85 -41.23
N THR A 82 -40.50 -6.67 -41.49
CA THR A 82 -40.92 -5.45 -40.82
C THR A 82 -42.35 -5.15 -41.27
N GLU A 83 -43.31 -5.43 -40.38
CA GLU A 83 -44.66 -4.91 -40.54
C GLU A 83 -44.59 -3.38 -40.58
N ARG A 84 -45.18 -2.79 -41.62
CA ARG A 84 -45.23 -1.34 -41.77
C ARG A 84 -46.00 -0.76 -40.57
N PRO A 85 -45.47 0.28 -39.91
CA PRO A 85 -46.19 0.93 -38.82
C PRO A 85 -47.52 1.49 -39.34
N ILE A 86 -48.60 1.22 -38.61
CA ILE A 86 -49.94 1.73 -38.91
C ILE A 86 -49.87 3.26 -38.88
N PRO A 87 -50.17 3.95 -40.01
CA PRO A 87 -50.17 5.41 -40.05
C PRO A 87 -51.27 5.95 -39.11
N GLY A 88 -50.89 6.76 -38.11
CA GLY A 88 -51.84 7.47 -37.25
C GLY A 88 -51.76 7.17 -35.74
N VAL A 89 -50.84 6.31 -35.27
CA VAL A 89 -50.68 6.00 -33.82
C VAL A 89 -49.31 6.46 -33.28
N SER A 90 -48.83 7.62 -33.74
CA SER A 90 -47.44 8.06 -33.50
C SER A 90 -47.17 8.78 -32.18
N HIS A 91 -48.17 9.07 -31.34
CA HIS A 91 -47.96 9.97 -30.18
C HIS A 91 -48.65 9.58 -28.87
N ALA A 92 -48.80 8.28 -28.60
CA ALA A 92 -49.25 7.82 -27.28
C ALA A 92 -48.41 6.64 -26.75
N ILE A 93 -47.08 6.73 -26.87
CA ILE A 93 -46.23 6.05 -25.89
C ILE A 93 -46.41 6.84 -24.60
N ARG A 94 -47.40 6.44 -23.80
CA ARG A 94 -47.45 6.82 -22.38
C ARG A 94 -46.06 6.54 -21.84
N GLN A 95 -45.36 7.59 -21.40
CA GLN A 95 -44.22 7.41 -20.51
C GLN A 95 -44.73 6.56 -19.35
N VAL A 96 -44.39 5.27 -19.35
CA VAL A 96 -44.62 4.41 -18.21
C VAL A 96 -43.75 5.01 -17.12
N HIS A 97 -44.36 5.82 -16.25
CA HIS A 97 -43.76 6.22 -14.99
C HIS A 97 -43.40 4.92 -14.28
N ARG A 98 -42.12 4.53 -14.34
CA ARG A 98 -41.60 3.49 -13.45
C ARG A 98 -41.87 4.02 -12.04
N PRO A 99 -42.65 3.29 -11.21
CA PRO A 99 -42.89 3.72 -9.86
C PRO A 99 -41.52 3.94 -9.17
N PRO A 100 -41.32 5.07 -8.48
CA PRO A 100 -40.09 5.32 -7.75
C PRO A 100 -39.98 4.26 -6.65
N GLY A 101 -38.96 3.40 -6.73
CA GLY A 101 -38.60 2.52 -5.60
C GLY A 101 -38.29 1.05 -5.89
N PHE A 102 -38.33 0.56 -7.14
CA PHE A 102 -37.71 -0.74 -7.44
C PHE A 102 -36.20 -0.55 -7.56
N THR A 103 -35.51 -0.51 -6.41
CA THR A 103 -34.07 -0.79 -6.38
C THR A 103 -33.88 -2.22 -6.86
N GLU A 104 -33.21 -2.39 -8.00
CA GLU A 104 -32.84 -3.70 -8.53
C GLU A 104 -32.02 -4.42 -7.46
N LYS A 105 -32.64 -5.42 -6.82
CA LYS A 105 -32.00 -6.24 -5.80
C LYS A 105 -30.99 -7.16 -6.47
N ASN A 106 -29.71 -6.86 -6.29
CA ASN A 106 -28.60 -7.56 -6.93
C ASN A 106 -27.71 -8.22 -5.88
N VAL A 107 -26.94 -9.23 -6.29
CA VAL A 107 -25.86 -9.75 -5.46
C VAL A 107 -24.78 -8.67 -5.35
N LYS A 108 -24.35 -8.36 -4.13
CA LYS A 108 -23.33 -7.34 -3.84
C LYS A 108 -22.11 -7.99 -3.19
N ALA A 109 -20.92 -7.49 -3.55
CA ALA A 109 -19.66 -7.85 -2.91
C ALA A 109 -19.08 -6.60 -2.23
N LEU A 110 -18.90 -6.68 -0.92
CA LEU A 110 -18.29 -5.66 -0.08
C LEU A 110 -16.95 -6.18 0.45
N ARG A 111 -16.08 -5.27 0.86
CA ARG A 111 -14.74 -5.58 1.35
C ARG A 111 -14.40 -4.70 2.55
N GLY A 112 -13.53 -5.20 3.41
CA GLY A 112 -12.97 -4.46 4.53
C GLY A 112 -11.72 -5.17 5.04
N GLY A 113 -10.86 -4.45 5.73
CA GLY A 113 -9.65 -5.03 6.29
C GLY A 113 -9.16 -4.24 7.49
N GLU A 114 -8.45 -4.93 8.38
CA GLU A 114 -7.91 -4.38 9.62
C GLU A 114 -6.65 -5.15 10.02
N PHE A 115 -5.66 -4.46 10.58
CA PHE A 115 -4.53 -5.12 11.23
C PHE A 115 -4.96 -5.53 12.65
N VAL A 116 -4.90 -6.84 12.94
CA VAL A 116 -5.15 -7.39 14.27
C VAL A 116 -3.87 -8.02 14.78
N GLY A 117 -3.16 -7.31 15.64
CA GLY A 117 -1.85 -7.73 16.15
C GLY A 117 -0.78 -7.73 15.05
N ASN A 118 -0.34 -8.92 14.64
CA ASN A 118 0.66 -9.11 13.59
C ASN A 118 0.08 -9.67 12.27
N ARG A 119 -1.24 -9.63 12.11
CA ARG A 119 -1.94 -10.18 10.94
C ARG A 119 -2.81 -9.11 10.31
N MET A 120 -2.70 -8.96 9.00
CA MET A 120 -3.66 -8.17 8.23
C MET A 120 -4.84 -9.06 7.88
N ARG A 121 -6.01 -8.75 8.44
CA ARG A 121 -7.24 -9.50 8.25
C ARG A 121 -8.07 -8.83 7.16
N PHE A 122 -8.19 -9.47 6.01
CA PHE A 122 -9.03 -9.00 4.92
C PHE A 122 -10.32 -9.80 4.81
N LYS A 123 -11.47 -9.14 4.80
CA LYS A 123 -12.80 -9.76 4.75
C LYS A 123 -13.52 -9.34 3.48
N VAL A 124 -14.11 -10.32 2.80
CA VAL A 124 -14.99 -10.09 1.65
C VAL A 124 -16.39 -10.55 2.02
N LYS A 125 -17.36 -9.63 2.03
CA LYS A 125 -18.75 -9.92 2.36
C LYS A 125 -19.59 -9.97 1.09
N VAL A 126 -20.16 -11.14 0.80
CA VAL A 126 -21.10 -11.34 -0.31
C VAL A 126 -22.51 -11.36 0.24
N VAL A 127 -23.36 -10.45 -0.23
CA VAL A 127 -24.76 -10.30 0.17
C VAL A 127 -25.65 -10.65 -1.00
N ASN A 128 -26.53 -11.63 -0.81
CA ASN A 128 -27.53 -11.97 -1.79
C ASN A 128 -28.82 -11.17 -1.52
N GLU A 129 -28.98 -10.02 -2.14
CA GLU A 129 -30.23 -9.24 -1.99
C GLU A 129 -31.36 -9.77 -2.89
N THR A 130 -31.06 -10.70 -3.80
CA THR A 130 -32.06 -11.24 -4.73
C THR A 130 -33.12 -12.07 -4.00
N LEU A 131 -34.24 -12.34 -4.68
CA LEU A 131 -35.32 -13.18 -4.13
C LEU A 131 -35.04 -14.68 -4.20
N TYR A 132 -33.93 -15.07 -4.83
CA TYR A 132 -33.60 -16.47 -5.13
C TYR A 132 -32.27 -16.86 -4.51
N MET A 133 -32.11 -18.16 -4.24
CA MET A 133 -30.83 -18.71 -3.78
C MET A 133 -29.79 -18.64 -4.90
N ILE A 134 -28.56 -18.27 -4.55
CA ILE A 134 -27.38 -18.45 -5.42
C ILE A 134 -26.56 -19.64 -4.93
N THR A 135 -25.96 -20.37 -5.86
CA THR A 135 -25.16 -21.58 -5.58
C THR A 135 -23.72 -21.43 -6.08
N ASP A 136 -22.86 -22.37 -5.68
CA ASP A 136 -21.46 -22.47 -6.13
C ASP A 136 -20.67 -21.17 -5.97
N VAL A 137 -20.85 -20.52 -4.82
CA VAL A 137 -20.22 -19.23 -4.53
C VAL A 137 -18.75 -19.44 -4.21
N THR A 138 -17.88 -18.91 -5.05
CA THR A 138 -16.42 -18.93 -4.88
C THR A 138 -15.92 -17.50 -4.74
N ILE A 139 -15.23 -17.24 -3.64
CA ILE A 139 -14.62 -15.93 -3.34
C ILE A 139 -13.12 -16.13 -3.41
N TYR A 140 -12.42 -15.33 -4.22
CA TYR A 140 -11.00 -15.52 -4.48
C TYR A 140 -10.26 -14.20 -4.54
N LEU A 141 -8.97 -14.22 -4.21
CA LEU A 141 -8.09 -13.06 -4.32
C LEU A 141 -7.58 -12.94 -5.76
N LEU A 142 -7.79 -11.78 -6.37
CA LEU A 142 -7.31 -11.47 -7.71
C LEU A 142 -5.84 -11.02 -7.66
N SER A 143 -5.53 -10.11 -6.75
CA SER A 143 -4.18 -9.61 -6.53
C SER A 143 -4.04 -9.01 -5.13
N TYR A 144 -2.80 -9.01 -4.63
CA TYR A 144 -2.39 -8.40 -3.37
C TYR A 144 -0.86 -8.16 -3.43
N PRO A 145 -0.27 -7.28 -2.59
CA PRO A 145 1.15 -7.00 -2.62
C PRO A 145 1.97 -8.18 -2.05
N LYS A 146 2.32 -9.14 -2.91
CA LYS A 146 3.00 -10.39 -2.54
C LYS A 146 4.39 -10.20 -1.92
N ASP A 147 5.04 -9.08 -2.22
CA ASP A 147 6.37 -8.76 -1.69
C ASP A 147 6.30 -8.34 -0.21
N ALA A 148 5.17 -7.78 0.21
CA ALA A 148 4.93 -7.25 1.56
C ALA A 148 3.96 -8.09 2.40
N LEU A 149 3.15 -8.95 1.77
CA LEU A 149 2.14 -9.78 2.41
C LEU A 149 2.20 -11.24 1.93
N ARG A 150 2.13 -12.18 2.86
CA ARG A 150 1.98 -13.62 2.58
C ARG A 150 0.70 -14.15 3.19
N LEU A 151 -0.06 -14.96 2.45
CA LEU A 151 -1.24 -15.65 3.00
C LEU A 151 -0.83 -16.63 4.10
N ALA A 152 -1.56 -16.62 5.23
CA ALA A 152 -1.28 -17.53 6.34
C ALA A 152 -1.59 -19.00 5.99
N ASP A 153 -2.70 -19.22 5.28
CA ASP A 153 -3.21 -20.57 4.99
C ASP A 153 -2.88 -21.07 3.56
N ASN A 154 -2.10 -20.30 2.79
CA ASN A 154 -1.77 -20.54 1.37
C ASN A 154 -2.98 -20.78 0.45
N LYS A 155 -4.20 -20.47 0.91
CA LYS A 155 -5.44 -20.54 0.13
C LYS A 155 -5.85 -19.15 -0.29
N ASP A 156 -5.94 -18.94 -1.58
CA ASP A 156 -6.41 -17.70 -2.19
C ASP A 156 -7.91 -17.73 -2.54
N ASP A 157 -8.59 -18.87 -2.34
CA ASP A 157 -10.04 -19.02 -2.53
C ASP A 157 -10.78 -19.62 -1.32
N CYS A 158 -12.08 -19.30 -1.25
CA CYS A 158 -13.05 -19.81 -0.29
C CYS A 158 -14.33 -20.18 -1.05
N ARG A 159 -14.87 -21.38 -0.78
CA ARG A 159 -16.06 -21.91 -1.48
C ARG A 159 -17.22 -22.14 -0.54
N PHE A 160 -18.41 -21.79 -1.00
CA PHE A 160 -19.67 -21.98 -0.31
C PHE A 160 -20.69 -22.57 -1.27
N SER A 161 -21.43 -23.59 -0.84
CA SER A 161 -22.40 -24.28 -1.69
C SER A 161 -23.59 -23.40 -2.06
N LYS A 162 -24.06 -22.54 -1.14
CA LYS A 162 -25.21 -21.66 -1.37
C LYS A 162 -25.28 -20.46 -0.43
N ILE A 163 -25.98 -19.42 -0.88
CA ILE A 163 -26.38 -18.26 -0.08
C ILE A 163 -27.89 -18.01 -0.30
N GLU A 164 -28.65 -18.10 0.79
CA GLU A 164 -30.11 -17.89 0.81
C GLU A 164 -30.48 -16.42 0.46
N PRO A 165 -31.71 -16.17 -0.02
CA PRO A 165 -32.23 -14.80 -0.20
C PRO A 165 -32.10 -13.95 1.06
N GLY A 166 -31.55 -12.75 0.95
CA GLY A 166 -31.23 -11.86 2.07
C GLY A 166 -30.05 -12.33 2.95
N GLY A 167 -29.47 -13.48 2.66
CA GLY A 167 -28.32 -14.05 3.38
C GLY A 167 -26.98 -13.44 2.96
N PHE A 168 -25.94 -13.71 3.74
CA PHE A 168 -24.58 -13.31 3.42
C PHE A 168 -23.52 -14.34 3.85
N ARG A 169 -22.35 -14.24 3.22
CA ARG A 169 -21.11 -14.95 3.61
C ARG A 169 -19.97 -13.95 3.68
N SER A 170 -19.11 -14.12 4.68
CA SER A 170 -17.98 -13.21 4.93
C SER A 170 -16.68 -14.00 5.20
N PRO A 171 -16.10 -14.72 4.21
CA PRO A 171 -14.79 -15.31 4.39
C PRO A 171 -13.74 -14.26 4.75
N THR A 172 -12.71 -14.74 5.41
CA THR A 172 -11.59 -13.95 5.89
C THR A 172 -10.30 -14.54 5.32
N PHE A 173 -9.45 -13.67 4.79
CA PHE A 173 -8.10 -13.97 4.33
C PHE A 173 -7.14 -13.29 5.30
N ASP A 174 -6.39 -14.09 6.06
CA ASP A 174 -5.38 -13.58 6.98
C ASP A 174 -4.02 -13.53 6.25
N PHE A 175 -3.42 -12.35 6.23
CA PHE A 175 -2.09 -12.10 5.69
C PHE A 175 -1.08 -11.87 6.82
N LEU A 176 0.12 -12.40 6.64
CA LEU A 176 1.30 -12.17 7.45
C LEU A 176 2.19 -11.13 6.75
N PRO A 177 2.48 -9.98 7.36
CA PRO A 177 3.43 -9.03 6.84
C PRO A 177 4.82 -9.66 6.75
N THR A 178 5.49 -9.44 5.63
CA THR A 178 6.89 -9.81 5.40
C THR A 178 7.83 -8.61 5.45
N GLN A 179 7.27 -7.40 5.40
CA GLN A 179 7.96 -6.13 5.45
C GLN A 179 7.34 -5.24 6.54
N ASP A 180 8.12 -4.28 7.02
CA ASP A 180 7.69 -3.32 8.05
C ASP A 180 6.85 -2.16 7.49
N CYS A 181 6.81 -2.00 6.18
CA CYS A 181 5.96 -1.02 5.53
C CYS A 181 5.15 -1.75 4.47
N VAL A 182 3.83 -1.84 4.69
CA VAL A 182 2.92 -2.48 3.75
C VAL A 182 2.10 -1.39 3.06
N GLN A 183 2.36 -1.21 1.77
CA GLN A 183 1.55 -0.39 0.89
C GLN A 183 1.12 -1.22 -0.31
N GLY A 184 -0.15 -1.09 -0.70
CA GLY A 184 -0.66 -1.75 -1.90
C GLY A 184 -2.17 -1.87 -1.90
N GLU A 185 -2.69 -2.60 -2.88
CA GLU A 185 -4.12 -2.81 -3.06
C GLU A 185 -4.43 -4.31 -3.05
N ILE A 186 -5.51 -4.69 -2.38
CA ILE A 186 -6.06 -6.04 -2.44
C ILE A 186 -7.33 -6.02 -3.29
N PHE A 187 -7.35 -6.89 -4.30
CA PHE A 187 -8.48 -7.11 -5.19
C PHE A 187 -9.07 -8.50 -4.93
N ALA A 188 -10.40 -8.58 -4.85
CA ALA A 188 -11.11 -9.85 -4.71
C ALA A 188 -12.19 -10.00 -5.78
N GLY A 189 -12.39 -11.25 -6.19
CA GLY A 189 -13.44 -11.68 -7.09
C GLY A 189 -14.44 -12.59 -6.38
N VAL A 190 -15.67 -12.57 -6.87
CA VAL A 190 -16.76 -13.44 -6.43
C VAL A 190 -17.39 -14.05 -7.67
N SER A 191 -17.38 -15.38 -7.77
CA SER A 191 -18.09 -16.13 -8.80
C SER A 191 -19.27 -16.86 -8.16
N TYR A 192 -20.43 -16.87 -8.79
CA TYR A 192 -21.61 -17.61 -8.32
C TYR A 192 -22.49 -18.05 -9.48
N VAL A 193 -23.38 -19.01 -9.23
CA VAL A 193 -24.40 -19.47 -10.18
C VAL A 193 -25.77 -19.00 -9.70
N ASP A 194 -26.54 -18.38 -10.58
CA ASP A 194 -27.90 -17.92 -10.28
C ASP A 194 -28.92 -19.06 -10.37
N MET A 195 -30.18 -18.76 -10.07
CA MET A 195 -31.31 -19.69 -10.15
C MET A 195 -31.61 -20.20 -11.57
N THR A 196 -31.08 -19.55 -12.61
CA THR A 196 -31.20 -19.99 -14.01
C THR A 196 -30.07 -20.93 -14.44
N GLY A 197 -29.10 -21.18 -13.54
CA GLY A 197 -27.90 -21.94 -13.84
C GLY A 197 -26.82 -21.13 -14.57
N LYS A 198 -26.97 -19.80 -14.66
CA LYS A 198 -25.99 -18.93 -15.30
C LYS A 198 -24.92 -18.49 -14.29
N ALA A 199 -23.66 -18.64 -14.68
CA ALA A 199 -22.53 -18.16 -13.90
C ALA A 199 -22.37 -16.63 -14.04
N HIS A 200 -22.08 -15.97 -12.92
CA HIS A 200 -21.80 -14.54 -12.81
C HIS A 200 -20.49 -14.32 -12.07
N THR A 201 -19.83 -13.21 -12.38
CA THR A 201 -18.62 -12.79 -11.68
C THR A 201 -18.73 -11.32 -11.28
N LEU A 202 -18.38 -11.03 -10.03
CA LEU A 202 -18.32 -9.69 -9.47
C LEU A 202 -16.88 -9.44 -8.99
N SER A 203 -16.38 -8.24 -9.20
CA SER A 203 -15.13 -7.77 -8.59
C SER A 203 -15.46 -6.80 -7.46
N THR A 204 -14.75 -6.88 -6.35
CA THR A 204 -14.80 -5.83 -5.33
C THR A 204 -14.02 -4.62 -5.81
N GLU A 205 -14.39 -3.44 -5.33
CA GLU A 205 -13.49 -2.29 -5.39
C GLU A 205 -12.16 -2.61 -4.64
N PRO A 206 -11.04 -2.01 -5.05
CA PRO A 206 -9.75 -2.23 -4.40
C PRO A 206 -9.82 -1.87 -2.92
N PHE A 207 -9.17 -2.67 -2.08
CA PHE A 207 -8.92 -2.31 -0.69
C PHE A 207 -7.48 -1.82 -0.56
N VAL A 208 -7.31 -0.51 -0.39
CA VAL A 208 -6.01 0.13 -0.27
C VAL A 208 -5.48 -0.09 1.15
N ILE A 209 -4.33 -0.74 1.26
CA ILE A 209 -3.60 -0.94 2.51
C ILE A 209 -2.48 0.09 2.58
N ARG A 210 -2.44 0.82 3.69
CA ARG A 210 -1.35 1.71 4.08
C ARG A 210 -1.07 1.45 5.55
N ALA A 211 -0.11 0.59 5.84
CA ALA A 211 0.31 0.28 7.20
C ALA A 211 1.82 0.37 7.27
N VAL A 212 2.28 1.58 7.60
CA VAL A 212 3.70 1.89 7.80
C VAL A 212 3.95 2.02 9.30
N CYS A 213 3.31 2.99 9.95
CA CYS A 213 3.62 3.33 11.34
C CYS A 213 3.17 2.30 12.38
N ASP A 214 2.10 1.54 12.14
CA ASP A 214 1.62 0.50 13.07
C ASP A 214 2.60 -0.67 13.22
N LEU A 215 3.57 -0.76 12.31
CA LEU A 215 4.59 -1.80 12.26
C LEU A 215 5.96 -1.28 12.71
N LEU A 216 6.02 -0.04 13.22
CA LEU A 216 7.22 0.54 13.79
C LEU A 216 7.19 0.47 15.32
N ILE A 217 8.38 0.39 15.92
CA ILE A 217 8.62 0.43 17.36
C ILE A 217 9.56 1.60 17.64
N PRO A 218 9.27 2.47 18.62
CA PRO A 218 10.16 3.58 18.98
C PRO A 218 11.56 3.07 19.37
N ASP A 219 12.62 3.66 18.81
CA ASP A 219 14.02 3.29 19.10
C ASP A 219 14.76 4.44 19.79
N GLN A 220 15.18 4.23 21.04
CA GLN A 220 15.91 5.24 21.79
C GLN A 220 17.34 5.37 21.28
N VAL A 221 17.76 6.60 20.99
CA VAL A 221 19.09 6.90 20.46
C VAL A 221 19.56 8.28 20.92
N SER A 222 20.87 8.47 21.04
CA SER A 222 21.44 9.79 21.29
C SER A 222 21.32 10.68 20.04
N PRO A 223 21.25 12.02 20.17
CA PRO A 223 21.25 12.92 19.02
C PRO A 223 22.50 12.78 18.13
N GLU A 224 23.65 12.45 18.71
CA GLU A 224 24.91 12.25 17.98
C GLU A 224 24.85 10.98 17.11
N ASP A 225 24.38 9.87 17.68
CA ASP A 225 24.21 8.60 16.97
C ASP A 225 23.14 8.71 15.88
N PHE A 226 22.06 9.45 16.15
CA PHE A 226 21.04 9.73 15.16
C PHE A 226 21.62 10.50 13.95
N ALA A 227 22.43 11.52 14.21
CA ALA A 227 23.09 12.29 13.15
C ALA A 227 24.08 11.45 12.34
N LEU A 228 24.73 10.45 12.97
CA LEU A 228 25.56 9.47 12.27
C LEU A 228 24.71 8.60 11.36
N ARG A 229 23.63 7.98 11.86
CA ARG A 229 22.74 7.12 11.06
C ARG A 229 22.13 7.85 9.84
N LEU A 230 21.69 9.09 10.03
CA LEU A 230 21.17 9.94 8.95
C LEU A 230 22.16 10.18 7.81
N LYS A 231 23.46 10.21 8.10
CA LYS A 231 24.51 10.39 7.08
C LYS A 231 24.80 9.11 6.31
N THR A 232 24.70 7.98 6.99
CA THR A 232 25.07 6.68 6.42
C THR A 232 23.96 6.08 5.56
N HIS A 233 22.69 6.35 5.90
CA HIS A 233 21.54 5.71 5.27
C HIS A 233 21.07 6.46 4.02
N GLU A 234 20.45 5.72 3.11
CA GLU A 234 19.69 6.31 2.01
C GLU A 234 18.54 7.14 2.59
N HIS A 235 18.22 8.23 1.91
CA HIS A 235 17.16 9.14 2.34
C HIS A 235 16.31 9.59 1.16
N GLY A 236 15.03 9.76 1.44
CA GLY A 236 14.07 10.47 0.60
C GLY A 236 13.67 11.77 1.26
N GLU A 237 13.27 12.74 0.43
CA GLU A 237 12.83 14.06 0.90
C GLU A 237 11.61 14.51 0.09
N ILE A 238 10.65 15.13 0.77
CA ILE A 238 9.52 15.82 0.15
C ILE A 238 9.25 17.15 0.83
N VAL A 239 8.85 18.14 0.04
CA VAL A 239 8.45 19.46 0.53
C VAL A 239 6.94 19.61 0.35
N ILE A 240 6.28 20.04 1.41
CA ILE A 240 4.84 20.28 1.50
C ILE A 240 4.63 21.75 1.83
N LYS A 241 3.74 22.41 1.10
CA LYS A 241 3.31 23.78 1.41
C LYS A 241 1.90 23.73 1.97
N VAL A 242 1.70 24.33 3.14
CA VAL A 242 0.43 24.37 3.86
C VAL A 242 0.05 25.82 4.06
N ASP A 243 -0.88 26.31 3.24
CA ASP A 243 -1.31 27.71 3.26
C ASP A 243 -2.21 28.06 4.46
N GLU A 244 -2.72 27.06 5.17
CA GLU A 244 -3.82 27.22 6.12
C GLU A 244 -3.38 27.33 7.58
N TRP A 245 -2.17 26.87 7.88
CA TRP A 245 -1.62 26.80 9.23
C TRP A 245 -0.42 27.71 9.39
N THR A 246 -0.26 28.22 10.61
CA THR A 246 0.98 28.91 10.98
C THR A 246 2.09 27.87 11.18
N PRO A 247 3.38 28.27 11.08
CA PRO A 247 4.50 27.38 11.35
C PRO A 247 4.45 26.75 12.75
N GLU A 248 3.95 27.48 13.74
CA GLU A 248 3.81 27.02 15.13
C GLU A 248 2.73 25.94 15.25
N GLU A 249 1.53 26.16 14.68
CA GLU A 249 0.47 25.15 14.63
C GLU A 249 0.94 23.87 13.90
N MET A 250 1.67 24.04 12.80
CA MET A 250 2.22 22.92 12.02
C MET A 250 3.28 22.14 12.81
N PHE A 251 4.09 22.82 13.62
CA PHE A 251 5.10 22.17 14.46
C PHE A 251 4.47 21.33 15.56
N GLU A 252 3.50 21.87 16.28
CA GLU A 252 2.76 21.10 17.30
C GLU A 252 2.07 19.88 16.67
N LYS A 253 1.48 20.05 15.50
CA LYS A 253 0.86 18.94 14.77
C LYS A 253 1.89 17.89 14.36
N ALA A 254 3.04 18.30 13.83
CA ALA A 254 4.10 17.39 13.43
C ALA A 254 4.68 16.60 14.60
N LEU A 255 4.78 17.20 15.80
CA LEU A 255 5.15 16.49 17.02
C LEU A 255 4.17 15.36 17.33
N ARG A 256 2.86 15.66 17.35
CA ARG A 256 1.82 14.64 17.62
C ARG A 256 1.85 13.52 16.59
N ILE A 257 1.97 13.87 15.30
CA ILE A 257 2.07 12.86 14.24
C ILE A 257 3.30 11.98 14.42
N THR A 258 4.44 12.55 14.82
CA THR A 258 5.67 11.79 15.04
C THR A 258 5.48 10.76 16.16
N ASP A 259 4.87 11.15 17.27
CA ASP A 259 4.55 10.28 18.41
C ASP A 259 3.53 9.18 18.02
N GLU A 260 2.40 9.56 17.40
CA GLU A 260 1.37 8.65 16.90
C GLU A 260 1.88 7.70 15.80
N SER A 261 3.01 8.03 15.19
CA SER A 261 3.67 7.23 14.17
C SER A 261 4.72 6.28 14.75
N ASN A 262 4.76 6.12 16.07
CA ASN A 262 5.69 5.26 16.81
C ASN A 262 7.17 5.62 16.61
N PHE A 263 7.48 6.89 16.36
CA PHE A 263 8.86 7.37 16.40
C PHE A 263 9.22 7.85 17.80
N PHE A 264 10.39 7.43 18.30
CA PHE A 264 10.96 8.01 19.49
C PHE A 264 11.50 9.41 19.15
N GLU A 265 11.01 10.44 19.85
CA GLU A 265 11.50 11.81 19.68
C GLU A 265 12.95 11.93 20.17
N VAL A 266 13.87 12.19 19.22
CA VAL A 266 15.29 12.38 19.50
C VAL A 266 15.59 13.84 19.85
N SER A 267 15.00 14.77 19.10
CA SER A 267 15.08 16.19 19.39
C SER A 267 13.92 16.96 18.76
N SER A 268 13.46 17.99 19.47
CA SER A 268 12.54 18.99 18.95
C SER A 268 13.03 20.38 19.32
N GLU A 269 13.16 21.25 18.31
CA GLU A 269 13.63 22.61 18.48
C GLU A 269 12.77 23.53 17.63
N MET A 270 12.37 24.66 18.21
CA MET A 270 11.72 25.75 17.49
C MET A 270 12.48 27.04 17.79
N ASN A 271 12.91 27.72 16.72
CA ASN A 271 13.63 28.98 16.81
C ASN A 271 12.95 30.03 15.93
N VAL A 272 12.89 31.27 16.42
CA VAL A 272 12.40 32.41 15.63
C VAL A 272 13.58 33.31 15.32
N LYS A 273 13.85 33.57 14.04
CA LYS A 273 14.91 34.45 13.57
C LYS A 273 14.37 35.38 12.49
N ASP A 274 14.55 36.68 12.68
CA ASP A 274 14.13 37.71 11.71
C ASP A 274 12.66 37.62 11.27
N GLY A 275 11.77 37.27 12.23
CA GLY A 275 10.34 37.09 11.96
C GLY A 275 9.97 35.79 11.23
N VAL A 276 10.94 34.90 10.98
CA VAL A 276 10.73 33.58 10.38
C VAL A 276 10.90 32.49 11.46
N VAL A 277 9.93 31.59 11.53
CA VAL A 277 9.97 30.42 12.41
C VAL A 277 10.73 29.31 11.71
N PHE A 278 11.62 28.65 12.46
CA PHE A 278 12.36 27.47 12.06
C PHE A 278 12.13 26.39 13.11
N GLY A 279 11.26 25.43 12.79
CA GLY A 279 11.01 24.23 13.57
C GLY A 279 11.79 23.05 13.02
N LYS A 280 12.33 22.21 13.88
CA LYS A 280 12.97 20.94 13.51
C LYS A 280 12.58 19.86 14.51
N ILE A 281 12.08 18.74 13.99
CA ILE A 281 11.70 17.56 14.76
C ILE A 281 12.48 16.38 14.20
N SER A 282 13.10 15.59 15.07
CA SER A 282 13.85 14.40 14.72
C SER A 282 13.29 13.21 15.49
N GLY A 283 13.00 12.12 14.78
CA GLY A 283 12.46 10.90 15.37
C GLY A 283 13.15 9.65 14.84
N LEU A 284 13.23 8.60 15.66
CA LEU A 284 13.79 7.31 15.26
C LEU A 284 12.85 6.17 15.66
N ALA A 285 12.66 5.23 14.75
CA ALA A 285 11.95 3.99 14.99
C ALA A 285 12.73 2.81 14.40
N LYS A 286 12.34 1.60 14.80
CA LYS A 286 12.77 0.33 14.19
C LYS A 286 11.57 -0.43 13.68
N GLY A 287 11.73 -1.07 12.54
CA GLY A 287 10.74 -2.00 12.02
C GLY A 287 10.53 -3.20 12.96
N LYS A 288 9.28 -3.56 13.23
CA LYS A 288 8.91 -4.65 14.14
C LYS A 288 9.36 -6.03 13.66
N TYR A 289 9.44 -6.24 12.36
CA TYR A 289 9.76 -7.53 11.73
C TYR A 289 11.17 -7.59 11.19
N THR A 290 11.66 -6.55 10.51
CA THR A 290 13.04 -6.57 10.00
C THR A 290 14.06 -6.13 11.03
N GLY A 291 13.64 -5.41 12.08
CA GLY A 291 14.52 -4.79 13.08
C GLY A 291 15.32 -3.60 12.55
N LYS A 292 15.11 -3.23 11.28
CA LYS A 292 15.85 -2.17 10.60
C LYS A 292 15.41 -0.80 11.05
N GLY A 293 16.38 0.11 11.20
CA GLY A 293 16.15 1.48 11.64
C GLY A 293 15.57 2.39 10.56
N VAL A 294 14.60 3.23 10.95
CA VAL A 294 14.08 4.34 10.15
C VAL A 294 14.06 5.62 10.97
N GLY A 295 14.74 6.64 10.46
CA GLY A 295 14.81 7.98 11.02
C GLY A 295 13.97 8.96 10.21
N VAL A 296 13.30 9.87 10.90
CA VAL A 296 12.54 10.98 10.32
C VAL A 296 13.11 12.30 10.81
N GLN A 297 13.17 13.27 9.91
CA GLN A 297 13.47 14.66 10.21
C GLN A 297 12.45 15.56 9.52
N ILE A 298 11.66 16.27 10.30
CA ILE A 298 10.64 17.21 9.83
C ILE A 298 11.15 18.62 10.10
N SER A 299 11.33 19.41 9.04
CA SER A 299 11.75 20.81 9.13
C SER A 299 10.61 21.71 8.70
N ILE A 300 10.25 22.68 9.54
CA ILE A 300 9.10 23.56 9.33
C ILE A 300 9.61 24.99 9.27
N THR A 301 9.19 25.73 8.25
CA THR A 301 9.59 27.11 8.04
C THR A 301 8.43 27.98 7.59
N GLY A 302 8.41 29.24 8.00
CA GLY A 302 7.43 30.21 7.52
C GLY A 302 7.41 31.50 8.34
N PRO A 303 6.65 32.51 7.92
CA PRO A 303 6.51 33.77 8.66
C PRO A 303 5.83 33.52 10.01
N SER A 304 6.34 34.13 11.08
CA SER A 304 5.77 33.95 12.43
C SER A 304 4.41 34.63 12.53
N SER A 305 3.46 33.98 13.20
CA SER A 305 2.07 34.44 13.40
C SER A 305 1.23 34.57 12.11
N ASP A 306 1.82 34.36 10.93
CA ASP A 306 1.14 34.39 9.64
C ASP A 306 0.88 32.97 9.12
N LYS A 307 -0.16 32.82 8.32
CA LYS A 307 -0.48 31.55 7.66
C LYS A 307 0.48 31.31 6.49
N GLY A 308 0.85 30.05 6.28
CA GLY A 308 1.73 29.66 5.18
C GLY A 308 3.01 29.00 5.69
N ALA A 309 2.88 27.75 6.14
CA ALA A 309 4.01 26.93 6.55
C ALA A 309 4.55 26.09 5.40
N THR A 310 5.87 25.99 5.28
CA THR A 310 6.55 25.01 4.44
C THR A 310 7.15 23.93 5.33
N CYS A 311 6.74 22.69 5.10
CA CYS A 311 7.18 21.52 5.83
C CYS A 311 7.99 20.60 4.91
N THR A 312 9.25 20.36 5.26
CA THR A 312 10.14 19.42 4.58
C THR A 312 10.23 18.16 5.41
N ILE A 313 9.79 17.03 4.85
CA ILE A 313 9.89 15.71 5.47
C ILE A 313 11.06 14.98 4.83
N ARG A 314 12.06 14.65 5.63
CA ARG A 314 13.19 13.80 5.25
C ARG A 314 13.10 12.49 6.01
N VAL A 315 13.10 11.37 5.31
CA VAL A 315 13.11 10.04 5.92
C VAL A 315 14.38 9.32 5.46
N SER A 316 15.09 8.72 6.40
CA SER A 316 16.26 7.88 6.15
C SER A 316 16.01 6.48 6.68
N GLY A 317 16.35 5.44 5.93
CA GLY A 317 16.10 4.06 6.33
C GLY A 317 17.27 3.14 6.01
N GLU A 318 17.49 2.13 6.86
CA GLU A 318 18.36 0.99 6.52
C GLU A 318 17.75 0.12 5.41
N ASP A 319 16.43 0.22 5.22
CA ASP A 319 15.71 -0.38 4.10
C ASP A 319 15.11 0.70 3.21
N GLN A 320 15.49 0.72 1.94
CA GLN A 320 14.94 1.65 0.96
C GLN A 320 13.42 1.48 0.79
N ALA A 321 12.91 0.26 0.96
CA ALA A 321 11.48 -0.03 0.85
C ALA A 321 10.64 0.65 1.95
N MET A 322 11.25 1.09 3.05
CA MET A 322 10.54 1.80 4.14
C MET A 322 10.47 3.31 3.93
N ILE A 323 11.35 3.89 3.10
CA ILE A 323 11.52 5.34 2.98
C ILE A 323 10.27 6.00 2.36
N LEU A 324 9.89 5.58 1.14
CA LEU A 324 8.78 6.21 0.42
C LEU A 324 7.42 6.00 1.12
N PRO A 325 7.07 4.80 1.60
CA PRO A 325 5.81 4.61 2.34
C PRO A 325 5.74 5.47 3.61
N ALA A 326 6.84 5.60 4.35
CA ALA A 326 6.88 6.46 5.54
C ALA A 326 6.72 7.94 5.18
N ILE A 327 7.34 8.40 4.10
CA ILE A 327 7.16 9.76 3.58
C ILE A 327 5.69 10.01 3.21
N ASP A 328 5.08 9.08 2.47
CA ASP A 328 3.69 9.22 2.00
C ASP A 328 2.70 9.23 3.18
N ASP A 329 2.89 8.37 4.18
CA ASP A 329 2.04 8.33 5.38
C ASP A 329 2.17 9.64 6.19
N LEU A 330 3.41 10.08 6.48
CA LEU A 330 3.64 11.34 7.19
C LEU A 330 3.08 12.54 6.43
N LYS A 331 3.27 12.58 5.10
CA LYS A 331 2.71 13.61 4.23
C LYS A 331 1.19 13.64 4.28
N GLU A 332 0.54 12.48 4.19
CA GLU A 332 -0.91 12.38 4.23
C GLU A 332 -1.45 12.86 5.58
N ARG A 333 -0.87 12.37 6.69
CA ARG A 333 -1.24 12.80 8.06
C ARG A 333 -1.02 14.29 8.24
N LEU A 334 0.10 14.84 7.76
CA LEU A 334 0.41 16.27 7.86
C LEU A 334 -0.53 17.14 7.03
N ASN A 335 -1.02 16.67 5.87
CA ASN A 335 -2.03 17.39 5.08
C ASN A 335 -3.46 17.22 5.60
N ALA A 336 -3.75 16.12 6.30
CA ALA A 336 -5.09 15.84 6.79
C ALA A 336 -5.49 16.77 7.93
N TRP A 337 -6.73 17.25 7.93
CA TRP A 337 -7.29 17.89 9.12
C TRP A 337 -7.66 16.80 10.12
N LEU A 338 -6.96 16.75 11.25
CA LEU A 338 -7.16 15.71 12.26
C LEU A 338 -7.92 16.28 13.46
N CYS A 339 -8.80 15.47 14.06
CA CYS A 339 -9.43 15.80 15.33
C CYS A 339 -8.36 15.96 16.42
N PRO A 340 -8.34 17.05 17.21
CA PRO A 340 -7.30 17.26 18.22
C PRO A 340 -7.36 16.27 19.40
N MET A 341 -8.47 15.54 19.56
CA MET A 341 -8.67 14.61 20.69
C MET A 341 -8.47 13.13 20.33
N CYS A 342 -8.83 12.72 19.10
CA CYS A 342 -8.74 11.31 18.68
C CYS A 342 -7.95 11.11 17.39
N SER A 343 -7.39 12.18 16.84
CA SER A 343 -6.53 12.19 15.64
C SER A 343 -7.18 11.58 14.39
N SER A 344 -8.50 11.39 14.41
CA SER A 344 -9.24 10.89 13.25
C SER A 344 -9.43 12.00 12.22
N PRO A 345 -9.38 11.69 10.91
CA PRO A 345 -9.51 12.68 9.85
C PRO A 345 -10.90 13.32 9.85
N LEU A 346 -10.96 14.63 9.65
CA LEU A 346 -12.19 15.39 9.51
C LEU A 346 -12.66 15.38 8.05
N THR A 347 -13.98 15.35 7.85
CA THR A 347 -14.58 15.46 6.52
C THR A 347 -14.35 16.84 5.92
N LEU A 348 -14.36 16.96 4.59
CA LEU A 348 -14.21 18.25 3.91
C LEU A 348 -15.24 19.29 4.36
N GLU A 349 -16.46 18.86 4.67
CA GLU A 349 -17.52 19.72 5.21
C GLU A 349 -17.22 20.23 6.62
N ASN A 350 -16.66 19.38 7.48
CA ASN A 350 -16.21 19.77 8.81
C ASN A 350 -15.04 20.76 8.72
N VAL A 351 -14.10 20.51 7.80
CA VAL A 351 -12.98 21.41 7.55
C VAL A 351 -13.46 22.77 7.04
N ALA A 352 -14.38 22.79 6.08
CA ALA A 352 -14.97 24.04 5.59
C ALA A 352 -15.69 24.80 6.71
N SER A 353 -16.44 24.11 7.56
CA SER A 353 -17.14 24.72 8.69
C SER A 353 -16.18 25.27 9.75
N LEU A 354 -15.09 24.56 10.05
CA LEU A 354 -14.01 25.06 10.92
C LEU A 354 -13.32 26.30 10.34
N ARG A 355 -13.15 26.37 9.01
CA ARG A 355 -12.62 27.56 8.33
C ARG A 355 -13.54 28.76 8.49
N ASP A 356 -14.84 28.53 8.50
CA ASP A 356 -15.85 29.57 8.75
C ASP A 356 -15.95 29.98 10.24
N GLY A 357 -15.12 29.42 11.14
CA GLY A 357 -15.18 29.67 12.57
C GLY A 357 -16.36 28.99 13.28
N LYS A 358 -17.01 28.01 12.64
CA LYS A 358 -18.09 27.25 13.24
C LYS A 358 -17.54 26.11 14.09
N VAL A 359 -18.28 25.76 15.14
CA VAL A 359 -18.00 24.56 15.93
C VAL A 359 -18.50 23.34 15.17
N VAL A 360 -17.66 22.31 15.02
CA VAL A 360 -18.01 21.03 14.39
C VAL A 360 -17.86 19.90 15.39
N CYS A 361 -18.65 18.85 15.25
CA CYS A 361 -18.46 17.63 16.05
C CYS A 361 -17.62 16.62 15.26
N CYS A 362 -16.61 16.03 15.90
CA CYS A 362 -15.85 14.94 15.30
C CYS A 362 -16.78 13.75 15.00
N PRO A 363 -16.78 13.19 13.78
CA PRO A 363 -17.67 12.09 13.43
C PRO A 363 -17.29 10.77 14.12
N PHE A 364 -16.09 10.69 14.71
CA PHE A 364 -15.56 9.49 15.34
C PHE A 364 -15.73 9.52 16.86
N CYS A 365 -15.32 10.59 17.54
CA CYS A 365 -15.38 10.70 19.01
C CYS A 365 -16.47 11.65 19.53
N ALA A 366 -17.23 12.29 18.64
CA ALA A 366 -18.27 13.26 18.97
C ALA A 366 -17.84 14.51 19.76
N VAL A 367 -16.52 14.75 19.93
CA VAL A 367 -16.05 15.97 20.59
C VAL A 367 -16.32 17.20 19.72
N SER A 368 -16.72 18.30 20.36
CA SER A 368 -16.89 19.59 19.69
C SER A 368 -15.54 20.29 19.51
N ILE A 369 -15.24 20.68 18.27
CA ILE A 369 -14.02 21.35 17.85
C ILE A 369 -14.42 22.73 17.34
N GLY A 370 -13.89 23.77 17.96
CA GLY A 370 -14.04 25.16 17.52
C GLY A 370 -12.68 25.83 17.44
N ARG A 371 -12.57 26.87 16.62
CA ARG A 371 -11.37 27.70 16.52
C ARG A 371 -11.49 28.93 17.40
#